data_AF-A0A813PMJ8-F1
#
_entry.id   AF-A0A813PMJ8-F1
#
_cell.length_a   1.000
_cell.length_b   1.000
_cell.length_c   1.000
_cell.angle_alpha   90.00
_cell.angle_beta   90.00
_cell.angle_gamma   90.00
#
_symmetry.space_group_name_H-M   'P 1'
#
loop_
_entity.id
_entity.type
_entity.pdbx_description
1 polymer ?
#
loop_
_entity_poly.entity_id
_entity_poly.type
_entity_poly.pdbx_seq_one_letter_code
_entity_poly.pdbx_strand_id
1 'polypeptide(L)'
;MKKARLPLSENPYAIDYILPDYNETKQGYVQSAVSSNNIDNSKKNLTKQQQQIVRMNVERFTIPEILFRPSMIGIDQAGIAESIYNSVEELPEHIRPSLYNNILLIGGNCLFPNFKQRLENELRSMIKDDYPLRITLPEDPIMYGLHAGVNLTNSSDYGNYCVTKREYDEHGVAICHRKFSDNC
;
A
#
# COMPACT_ATOMS: atom_id res chain seq x y z
N MET A 1 -8.30 18.15 3.80
CA MET A 1 -9.77 18.01 3.65
C MET A 1 -10.53 19.29 3.25
N LYS A 2 -10.15 20.50 3.68
CA LYS A 2 -10.93 21.74 3.36
C LYS A 2 -11.15 21.97 1.86
N LYS A 3 -10.14 21.71 1.02
CA LYS A 3 -10.22 21.85 -0.44
C LYS A 3 -11.14 20.83 -1.14
N ALA A 4 -11.41 19.67 -0.53
CA ALA A 4 -12.34 18.67 -1.09
C ALA A 4 -13.82 19.05 -0.87
N ARG A 5 -14.09 20.06 -0.03
CA ARG A 5 -15.43 20.62 0.21
C ARG A 5 -15.75 21.79 -0.72
N LEU A 6 -14.82 22.17 -1.60
CA LEU A 6 -15.04 23.22 -2.58
C LEU A 6 -16.10 22.80 -3.62
N PRO A 7 -16.79 23.76 -4.25
CA PRO A 7 -17.66 23.50 -5.38
C PRO A 7 -16.92 22.72 -6.47
N LEU A 8 -17.65 21.91 -7.24
CA LEU A 8 -17.07 21.01 -8.25
C LEU A 8 -16.17 21.74 -9.27
N SER A 9 -16.52 22.98 -9.63
CA SER A 9 -15.75 23.83 -10.55
C SER A 9 -14.32 24.10 -10.07
N GLU A 10 -14.09 24.05 -8.76
CA GLU A 10 -12.83 24.44 -8.13
C GLU A 10 -12.20 23.29 -7.32
N ASN A 11 -12.83 22.12 -7.28
CA ASN A 11 -12.34 20.98 -6.51
C ASN A 11 -11.38 20.11 -7.34
N PRO A 12 -10.06 20.17 -7.09
CA PRO A 12 -9.08 19.40 -7.86
C PRO A 12 -9.10 17.89 -7.52
N TYR A 13 -9.81 17.50 -6.46
CA TYR A 13 -9.87 16.11 -5.99
C TYR A 13 -11.08 15.36 -6.55
N ALA A 14 -12.08 16.05 -7.08
CA ALA A 14 -13.24 15.44 -7.68
C ALA A 14 -12.90 14.80 -9.03
N ILE A 15 -13.18 13.50 -9.13
CA ILE A 15 -12.92 12.68 -10.30
C ILE A 15 -14.20 11.94 -10.68
N ASP A 16 -14.48 11.89 -11.97
CA ASP A 16 -15.56 11.08 -12.55
C ASP A 16 -14.96 9.78 -13.08
N TYR A 17 -15.48 8.64 -12.65
CA TYR A 17 -15.20 7.34 -13.25
C TYR A 17 -16.34 6.96 -14.17
N ILE A 18 -16.05 6.80 -15.46
CA ILE A 18 -17.03 6.40 -16.47
C ILE A 18 -17.04 4.88 -16.51
N LEU A 19 -18.20 4.27 -16.28
CA LEU A 19 -18.36 2.82 -16.25
C LEU A 19 -18.28 2.25 -17.68
N PRO A 20 -17.74 1.02 -17.83
CA PRO A 20 -17.80 0.32 -19.10
C PRO A 20 -19.24 -0.01 -19.47
N ASP A 21 -19.61 0.22 -20.72
CA ASP A 21 -20.92 -0.13 -21.29
C ASP A 21 -20.93 -1.50 -22.01
N TYR A 22 -19.76 -2.16 -22.10
CA TYR A 22 -19.50 -3.45 -22.75
C TYR A 22 -19.87 -3.56 -24.23
N ASN A 23 -20.54 -2.56 -24.80
CA ASN A 23 -20.86 -2.43 -26.22
C ASN A 23 -19.72 -1.71 -26.96
N GLU A 24 -19.24 -0.60 -26.40
CA GLU A 24 -18.18 0.23 -26.97
C GLU A 24 -16.90 0.16 -26.14
N THR A 25 -17.05 0.13 -24.82
CA THR A 25 -15.95 0.19 -23.85
C THR A 25 -15.97 -1.01 -22.92
N LYS A 26 -14.90 -1.81 -22.97
CA LYS A 26 -14.72 -2.98 -22.08
C LYS A 26 -14.17 -2.61 -20.71
N GLN A 27 -13.54 -1.45 -20.59
CA GLN A 27 -12.94 -0.95 -19.36
C GLN A 27 -13.40 0.48 -19.12
N GLY A 28 -13.76 0.78 -17.88
CA GLY A 28 -14.05 2.14 -17.46
C GLY A 28 -12.77 2.99 -17.42
N TYR A 29 -12.94 4.29 -17.49
CA TYR A 29 -11.82 5.24 -17.49
C TYR A 29 -12.11 6.44 -16.59
N VAL A 30 -11.03 7.10 -16.21
CA VAL A 30 -11.04 8.22 -15.27
C VAL A 30 -11.08 9.55 -16.03
N GLN A 31 -11.92 10.48 -15.62
CA GLN A 31 -12.00 11.85 -16.15
C GLN A 31 -12.01 12.88 -15.01
N SER A 32 -11.38 14.04 -15.24
CA SER A 32 -11.48 15.17 -14.32
C SER A 32 -12.91 15.71 -14.30
N ALA A 33 -13.52 15.83 -13.12
CA ALA A 33 -14.89 16.32 -12.97
C ALA A 33 -15.04 17.80 -13.39
N VAL A 34 -13.95 18.57 -13.37
CA VAL A 34 -13.91 19.97 -13.83
C VAL A 34 -14.08 20.05 -15.35
N SER A 35 -13.47 19.11 -16.08
CA SER A 35 -13.57 19.02 -17.54
C SER A 35 -14.95 18.55 -18.01
N SER A 36 -15.69 17.82 -17.16
CA SER A 36 -17.05 17.36 -17.44
C SER A 36 -18.07 18.49 -17.60
N ASN A 37 -17.81 19.67 -16.99
CA ASN A 37 -18.72 20.83 -16.99
C ASN A 37 -18.46 21.83 -18.14
N ASN A 38 -17.24 21.87 -18.70
CA ASN A 38 -16.82 22.91 -19.64
C ASN A 38 -16.85 22.49 -21.13
N ILE A 39 -17.37 21.31 -21.47
CA ILE A 39 -17.42 20.82 -22.85
C ILE A 39 -18.81 21.05 -23.44
N ASP A 40 -18.87 21.86 -24.48
CA ASP A 40 -20.04 22.33 -25.23
C ASP A 40 -21.17 21.30 -25.42
N ASN A 41 -22.38 21.76 -25.08
CA ASN A 41 -23.67 21.05 -25.07
C ASN A 41 -24.20 20.56 -26.43
N SER A 42 -23.42 20.54 -27.51
CA SER A 42 -23.98 20.36 -28.87
C SER A 42 -23.56 19.09 -29.60
N LYS A 43 -22.46 18.40 -29.27
CA LYS A 43 -21.98 17.23 -30.06
C LYS A 43 -21.69 15.93 -29.30
N LYS A 44 -21.62 15.93 -27.95
CA LYS A 44 -21.47 14.69 -27.14
C LYS A 44 -22.73 14.24 -26.39
N ASN A 45 -23.82 15.00 -26.45
CA ASN A 45 -25.01 14.73 -25.64
C ASN A 45 -25.80 13.47 -26.05
N LEU A 46 -25.57 12.92 -27.25
CA LEU A 46 -26.22 11.66 -27.69
C LEU A 46 -25.55 10.40 -27.09
N THR A 47 -24.24 10.40 -26.86
CA THR A 47 -23.52 9.27 -26.23
C THR A 47 -23.43 9.42 -24.71
N LYS A 48 -23.45 10.65 -24.19
CA LYS A 48 -23.39 10.93 -22.75
C LYS A 48 -24.66 10.51 -21.99
N GLN A 49 -25.82 10.42 -22.65
CA GLN A 49 -27.06 9.93 -22.03
C GLN A 49 -27.02 8.43 -21.66
N GLN A 50 -26.11 7.64 -22.25
CA GLN A 50 -25.97 6.21 -21.95
C GLN A 50 -24.82 5.89 -21.00
N GLN A 51 -23.89 6.82 -20.78
CA GLN A 51 -22.71 6.57 -19.95
C GLN A 51 -23.02 6.76 -18.47
N GLN A 52 -22.93 5.66 -17.72
CA GLN A 52 -23.07 5.70 -16.27
C GLN A 52 -21.77 6.23 -15.64
N ILE A 53 -21.90 7.23 -14.75
CA ILE A 53 -20.75 7.91 -14.12
C ILE A 53 -20.83 7.71 -12.61
N VAL A 54 -19.71 7.30 -12.01
CA VAL A 54 -19.51 7.29 -10.55
C VAL A 54 -18.54 8.41 -10.19
N ARG A 55 -19.04 9.41 -9.46
CA ARG A 55 -18.23 10.52 -8.98
C ARG A 55 -17.58 10.16 -7.66
N MET A 56 -16.27 10.33 -7.59
CA MET A 56 -15.45 10.11 -6.40
C MET A 56 -14.79 11.40 -5.96
N ASN A 57 -14.80 11.67 -4.66
CA ASN A 57 -14.16 12.83 -4.07
C ASN A 57 -13.51 12.45 -2.74
N VAL A 58 -14.31 12.41 -1.66
CA VAL A 58 -13.81 12.16 -0.31
C VAL A 58 -13.27 10.75 -0.13
N GLU A 59 -13.85 9.80 -0.84
CA GLU A 59 -13.53 8.38 -0.84
C GLU A 59 -12.07 8.15 -1.23
N ARG A 60 -11.51 8.99 -2.11
CA ARG A 60 -10.13 8.85 -2.62
C ARG A 60 -9.06 8.98 -1.54
N PHE A 61 -9.36 9.66 -0.44
CA PHE A 61 -8.45 9.80 0.69
C PHE A 61 -8.98 9.14 1.96
N THR A 62 -10.29 9.02 2.13
CA THR A 62 -10.87 8.31 3.27
C THR A 62 -10.58 6.81 3.23
N ILE A 63 -10.57 6.18 2.04
CA ILE A 63 -10.35 4.74 1.95
C ILE A 63 -8.90 4.35 2.32
N PRO A 64 -7.84 4.98 1.76
CA PRO A 64 -6.47 4.69 2.19
C PRO A 64 -6.17 5.07 3.65
N GLU A 65 -6.91 6.04 4.22
CA GLU A 65 -6.75 6.48 5.61
C GLU A 65 -7.02 5.35 6.62
N ILE A 66 -7.84 4.36 6.25
CA ILE A 66 -8.18 3.21 7.11
C ILE A 66 -6.91 2.42 7.50
N LEU A 67 -5.85 2.44 6.68
CA LEU A 67 -4.57 1.79 7.01
C LEU A 67 -3.84 2.47 8.18
N PHE A 68 -4.06 3.76 8.38
CA PHE A 68 -3.48 4.54 9.48
C PHE A 68 -4.46 4.71 10.63
N ARG A 69 -5.77 4.72 10.35
CA ARG A 69 -6.85 4.91 11.33
C ARG A 69 -7.99 3.92 11.11
N PRO A 70 -7.82 2.64 11.51
CA PRO A 70 -8.87 1.62 11.37
C PRO A 70 -10.15 1.96 12.14
N SER A 71 -10.02 2.71 13.25
CA SER A 71 -11.13 3.15 14.09
C SER A 71 -12.19 3.98 13.35
N MET A 72 -11.85 4.59 12.20
CA MET A 72 -12.80 5.33 11.37
C MET A 72 -13.95 4.47 10.82
N ILE A 73 -13.75 3.16 10.72
CA ILE A 73 -14.76 2.19 10.29
C ILE A 73 -15.21 1.26 11.43
N GLY A 74 -14.90 1.61 12.67
CA GLY A 74 -15.25 0.82 13.86
C GLY A 74 -14.39 -0.41 14.07
N ILE A 75 -13.24 -0.52 13.41
CA ILE A 75 -12.25 -1.58 13.67
C ILE A 75 -11.32 -1.10 14.78
N ASP A 76 -11.34 -1.80 15.91
CA ASP A 76 -10.48 -1.53 17.07
C ASP A 76 -9.12 -2.24 16.90
N GLN A 77 -8.32 -1.73 15.97
CA GLN A 77 -6.97 -2.20 15.70
C GLN A 77 -6.03 -1.01 15.52
N ALA A 78 -4.75 -1.23 15.84
CA ALA A 78 -3.70 -0.25 15.63
C ALA A 78 -3.51 0.05 14.14
N GLY A 79 -3.22 1.30 13.81
CA GLY A 79 -2.79 1.67 12.46
C GLY A 79 -1.43 1.08 12.11
N ILE A 80 -1.03 1.18 10.84
CA ILE A 80 0.28 0.66 10.39
C ILE A 80 1.46 1.34 11.11
N ALA A 81 1.38 2.65 11.37
CA ALA A 81 2.44 3.38 12.05
C ALA A 81 2.57 2.94 13.52
N GLU A 82 1.44 2.81 14.22
CA GLU A 82 1.39 2.31 15.61
C GLU A 82 1.87 0.86 15.69
N SER A 83 1.50 0.02 14.72
CA SER A 83 1.93 -1.38 14.66
C SER A 83 3.45 -1.50 14.50
N ILE A 84 4.06 -0.65 13.66
CA ILE A 84 5.53 -0.58 13.51
C ILE A 84 6.16 -0.11 14.82
N TYR A 85 5.62 0.94 15.44
CA TYR A 85 6.12 1.45 16.71
C TYR A 85 6.10 0.37 17.79
N ASN A 86 4.96 -0.29 18.01
CA ASN A 86 4.79 -1.33 19.01
C ASN A 86 5.74 -2.50 18.77
N SER A 87 5.89 -2.96 17.52
CA SER A 87 6.78 -4.06 17.16
C SER A 87 8.25 -3.76 17.48
N VAL A 88 8.70 -2.52 17.27
CA VAL A 88 10.08 -2.11 17.58
C VAL A 88 10.27 -1.88 19.08
N GLU A 89 9.24 -1.42 19.78
CA GLU A 89 9.29 -1.19 21.23
C GLU A 89 9.34 -2.49 22.05
N GLU A 90 8.85 -3.61 21.52
CA GLU A 90 9.00 -4.93 22.15
C GLU A 90 10.46 -5.42 22.17
N LEU A 91 11.33 -4.83 21.34
CA LEU A 91 12.73 -5.23 21.22
C LEU A 91 13.64 -4.48 22.21
N PRO A 92 14.83 -5.00 22.53
CA PRO A 92 15.80 -4.33 23.39
C PRO A 92 16.20 -2.94 22.88
N GLU A 93 16.32 -1.97 23.78
CA GLU A 93 16.52 -0.55 23.43
C GLU A 93 17.72 -0.29 22.51
N HIS A 94 18.83 -1.02 22.69
CA HIS A 94 20.06 -0.81 21.92
C HIS A 94 19.93 -1.15 20.43
N ILE A 95 18.97 -1.98 20.00
CA ILE A 95 18.78 -2.31 18.58
C ILE A 95 17.74 -1.42 17.89
N ARG A 96 16.86 -0.76 18.65
CA ARG A 96 15.75 0.06 18.10
C ARG A 96 16.20 1.16 17.15
N PRO A 97 17.27 1.95 17.43
CA PRO A 97 17.74 2.97 16.50
C PRO A 97 18.12 2.41 15.13
N SER A 98 18.71 1.21 15.09
CA SER A 98 19.08 0.54 13.85
C SER A 98 17.85 0.11 13.05
N LEU A 99 16.78 -0.32 13.72
CA LEU A 99 15.54 -0.75 13.06
C LEU A 99 14.79 0.45 12.46
N TYR A 100 14.67 1.56 13.19
CA TYR A 100 14.05 2.78 12.65
C TYR A 100 14.84 3.39 11.49
N ASN A 101 16.15 3.18 11.43
CA ASN A 101 16.99 3.59 10.31
C ASN A 101 16.87 2.69 9.07
N ASN A 102 16.24 1.52 9.19
CA ASN A 102 16.20 0.51 8.15
C ASN A 102 14.78 -0.01 7.91
N ILE A 103 13.82 0.90 7.70
CA ILE A 103 12.45 0.54 7.33
C ILE A 103 12.34 0.45 5.81
N LEU A 104 11.88 -0.69 5.31
CA LEU A 104 11.62 -0.93 3.89
C LEU A 104 10.13 -1.13 3.65
N LEU A 105 9.56 -0.37 2.71
CA LEU A 105 8.16 -0.47 2.31
C LEU A 105 8.00 -1.34 1.07
N ILE A 106 7.23 -2.42 1.18
CA ILE A 106 6.90 -3.32 0.07
C ILE A 106 5.39 -3.56 0.00
N GLY A 107 4.89 -4.02 -1.14
CA GLY A 107 3.47 -4.26 -1.41
C GLY A 107 2.76 -3.11 -2.13
N GLY A 108 1.59 -3.40 -2.70
CA GLY A 108 0.85 -2.48 -3.57
C GLY A 108 0.29 -1.24 -2.87
N ASN A 109 -0.09 -1.36 -1.59
CA ASN A 109 -0.62 -0.23 -0.82
C ASN A 109 0.42 0.88 -0.60
N CYS A 110 1.71 0.56 -0.66
CA CYS A 110 2.79 1.54 -0.54
C CYS A 110 2.85 2.50 -1.74
N LEU A 111 2.18 2.18 -2.86
CA LEU A 111 2.09 3.04 -4.05
C LEU A 111 1.03 4.14 -3.92
N PHE A 112 0.28 4.20 -2.82
CA PHE A 112 -0.60 5.34 -2.60
C PHE A 112 0.21 6.66 -2.59
N PRO A 113 -0.27 7.71 -3.26
CA PRO A 113 0.43 8.99 -3.27
C PRO A 113 0.65 9.52 -1.85
N ASN A 114 1.89 9.94 -1.56
CA ASN A 114 2.33 10.43 -0.26
C ASN A 114 2.30 9.40 0.89
N PHE A 115 2.18 8.10 0.61
CA PHE A 115 2.14 7.07 1.65
C PHE A 115 3.41 7.08 2.52
N LYS A 116 4.59 7.10 1.90
CA LYS A 116 5.87 7.17 2.63
C LYS A 116 5.93 8.41 3.53
N GLN A 117 5.63 9.59 3.00
CA GLN A 117 5.70 10.85 3.74
C GLN A 117 4.71 10.86 4.91
N ARG A 118 3.51 10.32 4.71
CA ARG A 118 2.52 10.16 5.77
C ARG A 118 3.04 9.27 6.89
N LEU A 119 3.56 8.09 6.55
CA LEU A 119 4.10 7.16 7.52
C LEU A 119 5.30 7.74 8.29
N GLU A 120 6.19 8.43 7.57
CA GLU A 120 7.35 9.10 8.15
C GLU A 120 6.93 10.14 9.18
N ASN A 121 5.95 10.99 8.85
CA ASN A 121 5.43 12.00 9.78
C ASN A 121 4.78 11.39 11.03
N GLU A 122 4.02 10.30 10.89
CA GLU A 122 3.39 9.64 12.04
C GLU A 122 4.43 8.96 12.93
N LEU A 123 5.33 8.15 12.36
CA LEU A 123 6.41 7.51 13.13
C LEU A 123 7.29 8.54 13.81
N ARG A 124 7.62 9.64 13.12
CA ARG A 124 8.45 10.69 13.69
C ARG A 124 7.84 11.32 14.94
N SER A 125 6.51 11.37 15.03
CA SER A 125 5.79 11.90 16.19
C SER A 125 5.73 10.95 17.39
N MET A 126 6.01 9.66 17.19
CA MET A 126 5.95 8.63 18.24
C MET A 126 7.34 8.23 18.77
N ILE A 127 8.36 8.25 17.92
CA ILE A 127 9.71 7.77 18.28
C ILE A 127 10.60 8.92 18.79
N LYS A 128 11.56 8.61 19.67
CA LYS A 128 12.48 9.58 20.28
C LYS A 128 13.27 10.39 19.23
N ASP A 129 13.43 11.70 19.46
CA ASP A 129 14.03 12.63 18.49
C ASP A 129 15.48 12.29 18.10
N ASP A 130 16.22 11.64 19.00
CA ASP A 130 17.60 11.19 18.78
C ASP A 130 17.70 9.98 17.84
N TYR A 131 16.61 9.24 17.65
CA TYR A 131 16.62 8.04 16.80
C TYR A 131 16.58 8.44 15.31
N PRO A 132 17.52 7.92 14.49
CA PRO A 132 17.47 8.11 13.06
C PRO A 132 16.26 7.38 12.47
N LEU A 133 15.46 8.09 11.68
CA LEU A 133 14.33 7.53 10.95
C LEU A 133 14.62 7.56 9.47
N ARG A 134 14.65 6.39 8.84
CA ARG A 134 14.79 6.28 7.40
C ARG A 134 13.85 5.19 6.86
N ILE A 135 12.96 5.66 5.99
CA ILE A 135 12.00 4.82 5.27
C ILE A 135 12.40 4.76 3.81
N THR A 136 12.63 3.56 3.29
CA THR A 136 12.99 3.30 1.90
C THR A 136 11.80 2.72 1.16
N LEU A 137 11.44 3.32 0.03
CA LEU A 137 10.45 2.79 -0.91
C LEU A 137 11.21 2.42 -2.19
N PRO A 138 11.27 1.13 -2.58
CA PRO A 138 11.92 0.71 -3.82
C PRO A 138 11.10 1.11 -5.05
N GLU A 139 11.69 1.02 -6.24
CA GLU A 139 11.03 1.37 -7.52
C GLU A 139 9.83 0.46 -7.82
N ASP A 140 9.98 -0.85 -7.59
CA ASP A 140 8.90 -1.83 -7.71
C ASP A 140 8.62 -2.50 -6.36
N PRO A 141 7.82 -1.89 -5.48
CA PRO A 141 7.48 -2.46 -4.18
C PRO A 141 6.59 -3.68 -4.29
N ILE A 142 5.86 -3.89 -5.40
CA ILE A 142 4.96 -5.04 -5.58
C ILE A 142 5.79 -6.29 -5.82
N MET A 143 6.76 -6.24 -6.74
CA MET A 143 7.59 -7.39 -7.10
C MET A 143 8.86 -7.50 -6.25
N TYR A 144 9.14 -6.55 -5.35
CA TYR A 144 10.37 -6.54 -4.54
C TYR A 144 10.62 -7.87 -3.83
N GLY A 145 9.60 -8.45 -3.20
CA GLY A 145 9.72 -9.75 -2.50
C GLY A 145 10.07 -10.90 -3.45
N LEU A 146 9.51 -10.91 -4.65
CA LEU A 146 9.85 -11.90 -5.68
C LEU A 146 11.30 -11.75 -6.15
N HIS A 147 11.73 -10.52 -6.44
CA HIS A 147 13.11 -10.25 -6.85
C HIS A 147 14.11 -10.63 -5.76
N ALA A 148 13.80 -10.37 -4.49
CA ALA A 148 14.60 -10.82 -3.36
C ALA A 148 14.69 -12.36 -3.29
N GLY A 149 13.58 -13.06 -3.54
CA GLY A 149 13.54 -14.53 -3.61
C GLY A 149 14.40 -15.09 -4.75
N VAL A 150 14.32 -14.51 -5.95
CA VAL A 150 15.18 -14.89 -7.08
C VAL A 150 16.66 -14.66 -6.74
N ASN A 151 16.99 -13.53 -6.13
CA ASN A 151 18.35 -13.25 -5.69
C ASN A 151 18.84 -14.26 -4.64
N LEU A 152 17.98 -14.66 -3.70
CA LEU A 152 18.29 -15.70 -2.72
C LEU A 152 18.59 -17.05 -3.41
N THR A 153 17.81 -17.43 -4.43
CA THR A 153 18.00 -18.70 -5.15
C THR A 153 19.31 -18.76 -5.94
N ASN A 154 19.85 -17.60 -6.33
CA ASN A 154 21.12 -17.49 -7.03
C ASN A 154 22.34 -17.45 -6.07
N SER A 155 22.12 -17.42 -4.75
CA SER A 155 23.21 -17.42 -3.76
C SER A 155 23.84 -18.81 -3.63
N SER A 156 25.14 -18.86 -3.32
CA SER A 156 25.85 -20.12 -3.05
C SER A 156 25.28 -20.90 -1.87
N ASP A 157 24.65 -20.19 -0.92
CA ASP A 157 24.09 -20.76 0.30
C ASP A 157 22.66 -21.29 0.11
N TYR A 158 22.04 -21.12 -1.06
CA TYR A 158 20.66 -21.52 -1.30
C TYR A 158 20.38 -22.99 -0.96
N GLY A 159 21.35 -23.87 -1.27
CA GLY A 159 21.26 -25.29 -0.93
C GLY A 159 21.09 -25.55 0.57
N ASN A 160 21.68 -24.71 1.43
CA ASN A 160 21.59 -24.84 2.88
C ASN A 160 20.19 -24.52 3.41
N TYR A 161 19.40 -23.71 2.69
CA TYR A 161 18.03 -23.36 3.07
C TYR A 161 16.98 -24.36 2.53
N CYS A 162 17.34 -25.23 1.59
CA CYS A 162 16.43 -26.20 0.99
C CYS A 162 16.31 -27.50 1.79
N VAL A 163 15.15 -28.14 1.79
CA VAL A 163 14.99 -29.53 2.24
C VAL A 163 15.12 -30.46 1.03
N THR A 164 16.05 -31.41 1.07
CA THR A 164 16.23 -32.41 0.03
C THR A 164 15.17 -33.51 0.13
N LYS A 165 14.90 -34.19 -0.98
CA LYS A 165 13.97 -35.34 -0.99
C LYS A 165 14.38 -36.42 0.03
N ARG A 166 15.67 -36.73 0.13
CA ARG A 166 16.17 -37.74 1.07
C ARG A 166 15.89 -37.34 2.53
N GLU A 167 16.14 -36.09 2.89
CA GLU A 167 15.87 -35.59 4.25
C GLU A 167 14.37 -35.67 4.58
N TYR A 168 13.51 -35.36 3.61
CA TYR A 168 12.07 -35.47 3.76
C TYR A 168 11.59 -36.91 3.86
N ASP A 169 12.14 -37.83 3.05
CA ASP A 169 11.78 -39.26 3.12
C ASP A 169 12.19 -39.88 4.48
N GLU A 170 13.27 -39.39 5.09
CA GLU A 170 13.74 -39.85 6.41
C GLU A 170 12.96 -39.24 7.60
N HIS A 171 12.68 -37.93 7.56
CA HIS A 171 12.17 -37.18 8.72
C HIS A 171 10.72 -36.69 8.55
N GLY A 172 10.14 -36.88 7.36
CA GLY A 172 8.80 -36.40 7.02
C GLY A 172 8.66 -34.89 7.21
N VAL A 173 7.49 -34.45 7.65
CA VAL A 173 7.16 -33.03 7.83
C VAL A 173 7.98 -32.36 8.94
N ALA A 174 8.53 -33.11 9.89
CA ALA A 174 9.27 -32.58 11.03
C ALA A 174 10.52 -31.78 10.61
N ILE A 175 11.19 -32.17 9.51
CA ILE A 175 12.34 -31.41 9.00
C ILE A 175 11.92 -30.05 8.43
N CYS A 176 10.74 -29.96 7.82
CA CYS A 176 10.22 -28.69 7.32
C CYS A 176 9.91 -27.72 8.47
N HIS A 177 9.29 -28.20 9.54
CA HIS A 177 9.04 -27.36 10.72
C HIS A 177 10.34 -26.88 11.36
N ARG A 178 11.31 -27.80 11.56
CA ARG A 178 12.62 -27.44 12.11
C ARG A 178 13.33 -26.37 11.27
N LYS A 179 13.21 -26.45 9.95
CA LYS A 179 13.95 -25.57 9.03
C LYS A 179 13.24 -24.24 8.78
N PHE A 180 11.90 -24.22 8.77
CA PHE A 180 11.10 -23.07 8.34
C PHE A 180 10.20 -22.45 9.42
N SER A 181 9.90 -23.16 10.52
CA SER A 181 9.00 -22.68 11.57
C SER A 181 9.74 -22.16 12.81
N ASP A 182 10.90 -22.75 13.14
CA ASP A 182 11.63 -22.42 14.38
C ASP A 182 12.50 -21.14 14.27
N ASN A 183 12.45 -20.42 13.14
CA ASN A 183 13.20 -19.17 12.89
C ASN A 183 12.30 -17.92 12.76
N CYS A 184 11.02 -18.00 13.15
CA CYS A 184 10.09 -16.87 13.20
C CYS A 184 9.65 -16.58 14.63
#